data_AF-A0A1F8DJC0-F1
#
_entry.id   AF-A0A1F8DJC0-F1
#
_cell.length_a   1.000
_cell.length_b   1.000
_cell.length_c   1.000
_cell.angle_alpha   90.00
_cell.angle_beta   90.00
_cell.angle_gamma   90.00
#
_symmetry.space_group_name_H-M   'P 1'
#
loop_
_entity.id
_entity.type
_entity.pdbx_description
1 polymer ?
#
loop_
_entity_poly.entity_id
_entity_poly.type
_entity_poly.pdbx_seq_one_letter_code
_entity_poly.pdbx_strand_id
1 'polypeptide(L)'
;MGRTTFYHKPKRVEKLSRNEQMELMFDLINSFRIVKEPIETANFLQDLLTAKEIKNLAKRLRIAKLLLADNTFEEIVRTLHVSYATITKVSMWLSQGGKGLEEVISKLPVKYDMPKNLPPIPLEFQLPNALFALVQYTKAKSQNSRLEKFLEGVKGKEATDRSLKEAFSEEFKRKPRN
;
A
#
# COMPACT_ATOMS: atom_id res chain seq x y z
N MET A 1 48.14 33.63 3.22
CA MET A 1 47.62 32.94 2.02
C MET A 1 46.15 32.59 2.25
N GLY A 2 45.23 33.37 1.68
CA GLY A 2 43.80 33.10 1.81
C GLY A 2 43.39 31.96 0.89
N ARG A 3 42.81 30.89 1.44
CA ARG A 3 42.21 29.82 0.64
C ARG A 3 40.96 30.39 -0.02
N THR A 4 41.04 30.82 -1.27
CA THR A 4 39.86 31.14 -2.07
C THR A 4 39.16 29.82 -2.37
N THR A 5 38.08 29.54 -1.65
CA THR A 5 37.20 28.41 -1.97
C THR A 5 36.53 28.72 -3.30
N PHE A 6 36.99 28.07 -4.37
CA PHE A 6 36.38 28.15 -5.70
C PHE A 6 35.00 27.47 -5.68
N TYR A 7 33.99 28.19 -5.21
CA TYR A 7 32.60 27.79 -5.39
C TYR A 7 32.11 28.32 -6.74
N HIS A 8 31.94 27.43 -7.72
CA HIS A 8 31.18 27.79 -8.92
C HIS A 8 29.72 27.99 -8.50
N LYS A 9 29.11 29.13 -8.86
CA LYS A 9 27.68 29.33 -8.59
C LYS A 9 26.89 28.25 -9.32
N PRO A 10 26.02 27.48 -8.66
CA PRO A 10 25.23 26.46 -9.31
C PRO A 10 24.37 27.10 -10.41
N LYS A 11 24.43 26.55 -11.62
CA LYS A 11 23.55 26.94 -12.72
C LYS A 11 22.22 26.21 -12.56
N ARG A 12 21.12 26.87 -12.95
CA ARG A 12 19.80 26.23 -12.89
C ARG A 12 19.65 25.17 -13.99
N VAL A 13 18.81 24.17 -13.76
CA VAL A 13 18.58 23.05 -14.69
C VAL A 13 18.10 23.53 -16.06
N GLU A 14 17.34 24.62 -16.11
CA GLU A 14 16.83 25.20 -17.36
C GLU A 14 17.94 25.76 -18.27
N LYS A 15 19.18 25.88 -17.75
CA LYS A 15 20.35 26.28 -18.54
C LYS A 15 21.05 25.11 -19.24
N LEU A 16 20.67 23.87 -18.95
CA LEU A 16 21.15 22.70 -19.69
C LEU A 16 20.58 22.70 -21.11
N SER A 17 21.29 22.05 -22.03
CA SER A 17 20.77 21.82 -23.37
C SER A 17 19.49 20.98 -23.33
N ARG A 18 18.69 21.06 -24.40
CA ARG A 18 17.46 20.27 -24.50
C ARG A 18 17.71 18.77 -24.38
N ASN A 19 18.82 18.30 -24.93
CA ASN A 19 19.19 16.88 -24.88
C ASN A 19 19.53 16.45 -23.44
N GLU A 20 20.34 17.23 -22.73
CA GLU A 20 20.66 16.96 -21.32
C GLU A 20 19.40 16.99 -20.44
N GLN A 21 18.48 17.93 -20.66
CA GLN A 21 17.20 17.95 -19.93
C GLN A 21 16.36 16.69 -20.24
N MET A 22 16.35 16.22 -21.48
CA MET A 22 15.66 14.99 -21.86
C MET A 22 16.30 13.75 -21.22
N GLU A 23 17.63 13.68 -21.18
CA GLU A 23 18.35 12.59 -20.51
C GLU A 23 18.00 12.52 -19.01
N LEU A 24 17.98 13.66 -18.32
CA LEU A 24 17.55 13.72 -16.91
C LEU A 24 16.12 13.19 -16.71
N MET A 25 15.20 13.51 -17.63
CA MET A 25 13.82 13.00 -17.55
C MET A 25 13.74 11.50 -17.85
N PHE A 26 14.53 11.00 -18.80
CA PHE A 26 14.59 9.58 -19.13
C PHE A 26 15.18 8.76 -17.99
N ASP A 27 16.22 9.24 -17.31
CA ASP A 27 16.78 8.57 -16.14
C ASP A 27 15.71 8.40 -15.04
N LEU A 28 14.96 9.48 -14.77
CA LEU A 28 13.87 9.44 -13.80
C LEU A 28 12.79 8.43 -14.21
N ILE A 29 12.29 8.49 -15.45
CA ILE A 29 11.24 7.57 -15.92
C ILE A 29 11.72 6.11 -15.88
N ASN A 30 12.96 5.86 -16.33
CA ASN A 30 13.52 4.51 -16.35
C ASN A 30 13.72 3.96 -14.94
N SER A 31 14.08 4.79 -13.96
CA SER A 31 14.22 4.35 -12.56
C SER A 31 12.91 3.76 -12.02
N PHE A 32 11.77 4.41 -12.24
CA PHE A 32 10.46 3.89 -11.85
C PHE A 32 10.05 2.63 -12.61
N ARG A 33 10.57 2.41 -13.82
CA ARG A 33 10.29 1.21 -14.63
C ARG A 33 11.13 0.00 -14.17
N ILE A 34 12.33 0.23 -13.63
CA ILE A 34 13.25 -0.81 -13.20
C ILE A 34 12.81 -1.45 -11.89
N VAL A 35 12.31 -0.65 -10.95
CA VAL A 35 11.86 -1.13 -9.65
C VAL A 35 10.55 -1.91 -9.79
N LYS A 36 10.52 -3.17 -9.32
CA LYS A 36 9.36 -4.07 -9.52
C LYS A 36 8.67 -4.42 -8.22
N GLU A 37 9.44 -4.60 -7.15
CA GLU A 37 8.88 -5.07 -5.88
C GLU A 37 8.40 -3.91 -5.01
N PRO A 38 7.31 -4.08 -4.23
CA PRO A 38 6.79 -3.04 -3.35
C PRO A 38 7.81 -2.52 -2.32
N ILE A 39 8.64 -3.41 -1.76
CA ILE A 39 9.68 -3.05 -0.78
C ILE A 39 10.81 -2.26 -1.44
N GLU A 40 11.25 -2.69 -2.62
CA GLU A 40 12.24 -1.95 -3.40
C GLU A 40 11.72 -0.56 -3.78
N THR A 41 10.44 -0.45 -4.14
CA THR A 41 9.77 0.82 -4.43
C THR A 41 9.75 1.73 -3.21
N ALA A 42 9.44 1.17 -2.04
CA ALA A 42 9.45 1.93 -0.79
C ALA A 42 10.84 2.47 -0.45
N ASN A 43 11.89 1.66 -0.59
CA ASN A 43 13.28 2.09 -0.39
C ASN A 43 13.65 3.21 -1.38
N PHE A 44 13.39 2.98 -2.67
CA PHE A 44 13.71 3.93 -3.71
C PHE A 44 13.03 5.30 -3.50
N LEU A 45 11.74 5.30 -3.13
CA LEU A 45 11.01 6.53 -2.85
C LEU A 45 11.57 7.27 -1.64
N GLN A 46 12.01 6.57 -0.59
CA GLN A 46 12.61 7.21 0.59
C GLN A 46 13.98 7.80 0.31
N ASP A 47 14.77 7.16 -0.55
CA ASP A 47 16.09 7.65 -0.92
C ASP A 47 16.01 8.82 -1.90
N LEU A 48 15.04 8.81 -2.83
CA LEU A 48 14.88 9.84 -3.85
C LEU A 48 14.11 11.08 -3.34
N LEU A 49 13.11 10.89 -2.48
CA LEU A 49 12.18 11.95 -2.10
C LEU A 49 12.20 12.22 -0.59
N THR A 50 12.00 13.48 -0.25
CA THR A 50 11.76 13.86 1.15
C THR A 50 10.42 13.32 1.63
N ALA A 51 10.31 13.10 2.95
CA ALA A 51 9.06 12.74 3.62
C ALA A 51 7.87 13.64 3.23
N LYS A 52 8.12 14.95 3.05
CA LYS A 52 7.11 15.94 2.65
C LYS A 52 6.66 15.73 1.20
N GLU A 53 7.56 15.43 0.29
CA GLU A 53 7.24 15.15 -1.12
C GLU A 53 6.42 13.88 -1.24
N ILE A 54 6.84 12.80 -0.58
CA ILE A 54 6.09 11.53 -0.51
C ILE A 54 4.66 11.79 -0.02
N LYS A 55 4.53 12.49 1.12
CA LYS A 55 3.21 12.82 1.69
C LYS A 55 2.35 13.64 0.74
N ASN A 56 2.94 14.60 0.03
CA ASN A 56 2.21 15.42 -0.94
C ASN A 56 1.78 14.61 -2.17
N LEU A 57 2.63 13.74 -2.69
CA LEU A 57 2.29 12.84 -3.80
C LEU A 57 1.18 11.86 -3.40
N ALA A 58 1.29 11.24 -2.23
CA ALA A 58 0.27 10.34 -1.70
C ALA A 58 -1.10 11.05 -1.53
N LYS A 59 -1.11 12.28 -1.01
CA LYS A 59 -2.33 13.10 -0.92
C LYS A 59 -2.92 13.38 -2.30
N ARG A 60 -2.12 13.76 -3.28
CA ARG A 60 -2.58 14.04 -4.66
C ARG A 60 -3.24 12.81 -5.28
N LEU A 61 -2.61 11.64 -5.18
CA LEU A 61 -3.17 10.37 -5.67
C LEU A 61 -4.51 10.06 -4.99
N ARG A 62 -4.60 10.26 -3.67
CA ARG A 62 -5.83 10.00 -2.93
C ARG A 62 -6.95 10.97 -3.27
N ILE A 63 -6.65 12.25 -3.46
CA ILE A 63 -7.63 13.25 -3.93
C ILE A 63 -8.16 12.85 -5.31
N ALA A 64 -7.27 12.54 -6.25
CA ALA A 64 -7.66 12.15 -7.60
C ALA A 64 -8.57 10.92 -7.60
N LYS A 65 -8.29 9.95 -6.73
CA LYS A 65 -9.13 8.77 -6.56
C LYS A 65 -10.53 9.08 -6.06
N LEU A 66 -10.67 9.97 -5.09
CA LEU A 66 -11.98 10.38 -4.57
C LEU A 66 -12.75 11.19 -5.61
N LEU A 67 -12.06 12.06 -6.37
CA LEU A 67 -12.68 12.80 -7.47
C LEU A 67 -13.22 11.88 -8.57
N LEU A 68 -12.48 10.82 -8.91
CA LEU A 68 -12.93 9.81 -9.88
C LEU A 68 -14.02 8.87 -9.33
N ALA A 69 -14.26 8.88 -8.02
CA ALA A 69 -15.36 8.17 -7.37
C ALA A 69 -16.57 9.10 -7.09
N ASP A 70 -16.63 10.25 -7.77
CA ASP A 70 -17.70 11.26 -7.66
C ASP A 70 -17.90 11.85 -6.26
N ASN A 71 -16.87 11.81 -5.40
CA ASN A 71 -16.92 12.48 -4.11
C ASN A 71 -16.93 14.00 -4.25
N THR A 72 -17.71 14.67 -3.40
CA THR A 72 -17.77 16.14 -3.39
C THR A 72 -16.50 16.74 -2.80
N PHE A 73 -16.21 18.00 -3.12
CA PHE A 73 -15.02 18.67 -2.58
C PHE A 73 -15.07 18.74 -1.05
N GLU A 74 -16.26 18.95 -0.47
CA GLU A 74 -16.47 19.00 0.97
C GLU A 74 -16.14 17.66 1.66
N GLU A 75 -16.58 16.55 1.09
CA GLU A 75 -16.25 15.20 1.57
C GLU A 75 -14.74 14.95 1.56
N ILE A 76 -14.05 15.39 0.50
CA ILE A 76 -12.60 15.24 0.36
C ILE A 76 -11.87 16.10 1.39
N VAL A 77 -12.31 17.34 1.63
CA VAL A 77 -11.75 18.22 2.69
C VAL A 77 -11.89 17.54 4.05
N ARG A 78 -13.08 17.04 4.39
CA ARG A 78 -13.33 16.37 5.66
C ARG A 78 -12.51 15.08 5.83
N THR A 79 -12.37 14.31 4.76
CA THR A 79 -11.68 13.02 4.81
C THR A 79 -10.16 13.18 4.88
N LEU A 80 -9.60 14.05 4.04
CA LEU A 80 -8.15 14.17 3.85
C LEU A 80 -7.52 15.38 4.56
N HIS A 81 -8.33 16.26 5.14
CA HIS A 81 -7.88 17.48 5.83
C HIS A 81 -7.01 18.34 4.90
N VAL A 82 -7.49 18.55 3.68
CA VAL A 82 -6.82 19.35 2.63
C VAL A 82 -7.64 20.58 2.29
N SER A 83 -7.00 21.60 1.71
CA SER A 83 -7.71 22.81 1.26
C SER A 83 -8.43 22.60 -0.08
N TYR A 84 -9.52 23.34 -0.29
CA TYR A 84 -10.21 23.43 -1.58
C TYR A 84 -9.27 23.77 -2.74
N ALA A 85 -8.29 24.65 -2.52
CA ALA A 85 -7.28 25.01 -3.51
C ALA A 85 -6.42 23.80 -3.93
N THR A 86 -6.13 22.89 -3.01
CA THR A 86 -5.39 21.65 -3.33
C THR A 86 -6.23 20.72 -4.19
N ILE A 87 -7.52 20.55 -3.84
CA ILE A 87 -8.45 19.71 -4.61
C ILE A 87 -8.63 20.27 -6.02
N THR A 88 -8.83 21.58 -6.14
CA THR A 88 -9.00 22.29 -7.41
C THR A 88 -7.81 22.05 -8.35
N LYS A 89 -6.57 22.13 -7.84
CA LYS A 89 -5.37 21.84 -8.65
C LYS A 89 -5.38 20.40 -9.19
N VAL A 90 -5.73 19.42 -8.36
CA VAL A 90 -5.78 18.02 -8.78
C VAL A 90 -6.90 17.78 -9.79
N SER A 91 -8.07 18.36 -9.58
CA SER A 91 -9.20 18.32 -10.52
C SER A 91 -8.81 18.91 -11.88
N MET A 92 -8.10 20.04 -11.88
CA MET A 92 -7.58 20.66 -13.11
C MET A 92 -6.61 19.72 -13.85
N TRP A 93 -5.68 19.06 -13.13
CA TRP A 93 -4.77 18.08 -13.75
C TRP A 93 -5.51 16.90 -14.37
N LEU A 94 -6.54 16.38 -13.69
CA LEU A 94 -7.39 15.32 -14.23
C LEU A 94 -8.06 15.76 -15.54
N SER A 95 -8.63 16.96 -15.57
CA SER A 95 -9.32 17.49 -16.75
C SER A 95 -8.41 17.85 -17.93
N GLN A 96 -7.17 18.30 -17.68
CA GLN A 96 -6.29 18.88 -18.72
C GLN A 96 -5.22 17.94 -19.27
N GLY A 97 -4.97 16.80 -18.62
CA GLY A 97 -3.89 15.88 -19.04
C GLY A 97 -3.77 14.64 -18.16
N GLY A 98 -4.82 14.27 -17.43
CA GLY A 98 -4.77 13.27 -16.37
C GLY A 98 -4.92 11.83 -16.81
N LYS A 99 -4.90 11.51 -18.11
CA LYS A 99 -5.17 10.15 -18.60
C LYS A 99 -4.28 9.08 -17.95
N GLY A 100 -2.99 9.36 -17.79
CA GLY A 100 -2.07 8.42 -17.11
C GLY A 100 -2.39 8.25 -15.63
N LEU A 101 -2.84 9.33 -14.97
CA LEU A 101 -3.26 9.29 -13.57
C LEU A 101 -4.56 8.50 -13.40
N GLU A 102 -5.54 8.73 -14.27
CA GLU A 102 -6.81 8.01 -14.33
C GLU A 102 -6.59 6.52 -14.58
N GLU A 103 -5.75 6.16 -15.56
CA GLU A 103 -5.44 4.77 -15.89
C GLU A 103 -4.85 4.03 -14.67
N VAL A 104 -3.86 4.62 -14.00
CA VAL A 104 -3.25 4.00 -12.82
C VAL A 104 -4.25 3.89 -11.67
N ILE A 105 -5.02 4.95 -11.40
CA ILE A 105 -6.00 4.95 -10.30
C ILE A 105 -7.09 3.89 -10.51
N SER A 106 -7.56 3.71 -11.74
CA SER A 106 -8.58 2.70 -12.06
C SER A 106 -8.14 1.27 -11.71
N LYS A 107 -6.83 1.02 -11.70
CA LYS A 107 -6.23 -0.29 -11.35
C LYS A 107 -5.94 -0.44 -9.85
N LEU A 108 -6.04 0.64 -9.06
CA LEU A 108 -5.78 0.58 -7.62
C LEU A 108 -6.98 0.04 -6.83
N PRO A 109 -6.76 -0.80 -5.80
CA PRO A 109 -7.85 -1.33 -4.99
C PRO A 109 -8.56 -0.19 -4.24
N VAL A 110 -9.89 -0.23 -4.13
CA VAL A 110 -10.72 0.81 -3.48
C VAL A 110 -10.23 1.10 -2.06
N LYS A 111 -9.95 0.04 -1.29
CA LYS A 111 -9.43 0.11 0.08
C LYS A 111 -8.33 -0.95 0.27
N TYR A 112 -7.36 -0.64 1.10
CA TYR A 112 -6.37 -1.63 1.56
C TYR A 112 -6.83 -2.21 2.90
N ASP A 113 -6.77 -3.53 3.04
CA ASP A 113 -7.02 -4.20 4.31
C ASP A 113 -5.83 -3.98 5.25
N MET A 114 -6.01 -3.11 6.22
CA MET A 114 -4.98 -2.81 7.22
C MET A 114 -5.11 -3.74 8.44
N PRO A 115 -4.00 -4.14 9.08
CA PRO A 115 -4.04 -4.76 10.39
C PRO A 115 -4.79 -3.88 11.39
N LYS A 116 -5.50 -4.50 12.34
CA LYS A 116 -6.17 -3.77 13.43
C LYS A 116 -5.18 -3.06 14.36
N ASN A 117 -3.99 -3.64 14.54
CA ASN A 117 -2.93 -3.12 15.41
C ASN A 117 -1.68 -2.83 14.57
N LEU A 118 -1.50 -1.58 14.15
CA LEU A 118 -0.23 -1.14 13.57
C LEU A 118 0.70 -0.66 14.69
N PRO A 119 2.02 -0.92 14.61
CA PRO A 119 2.97 -0.29 15.50
C PRO A 119 2.90 1.24 15.34
N PRO A 120 2.95 2.02 16.43
CA PRO A 120 2.91 3.47 16.39
C PRO A 120 4.24 4.00 15.87
N ILE A 121 4.42 4.01 14.55
CA ILE A 121 5.60 4.52 13.87
C ILE A 121 5.15 5.61 12.89
N PRO A 122 5.81 6.78 12.86
CA PRO A 122 5.58 7.77 11.81
C PRO A 122 5.80 7.14 10.43
N LEU A 123 4.73 7.02 9.65
CA LEU A 123 4.73 6.27 8.38
C LEU A 123 5.72 6.83 7.36
N GLU A 124 6.04 8.13 7.45
CA GLU A 124 6.90 8.80 6.48
C GLU A 124 8.39 8.41 6.61
N PHE A 125 8.83 7.96 7.79
CA PHE A 125 10.25 7.75 8.08
C PHE A 125 10.73 6.30 7.91
N GLN A 126 9.82 5.33 7.72
CA GLN A 126 10.18 3.91 7.60
C GLN A 126 9.21 3.11 6.70
N LEU A 127 8.88 3.62 5.50
CA LEU A 127 8.04 2.93 4.52
C LEU A 127 8.46 1.47 4.27
N PRO A 128 9.75 1.12 4.12
CA PRO A 128 10.18 -0.25 3.91
C PRO A 128 9.86 -1.14 5.10
N ASN A 129 10.15 -0.70 6.32
CA ASN A 129 9.88 -1.48 7.53
C ASN A 129 8.38 -1.62 7.78
N ALA A 130 7.61 -0.55 7.56
CA ALA A 130 6.16 -0.58 7.67
C ALA A 130 5.55 -1.55 6.65
N LEU A 131 6.03 -1.54 5.41
CA LEU A 131 5.56 -2.45 4.37
C LEU A 131 5.98 -3.90 4.66
N PHE A 132 7.21 -4.13 5.13
CA PHE A 132 7.65 -5.44 5.58
C PHE A 132 6.76 -5.97 6.71
N ALA A 133 6.48 -5.16 7.72
CA ALA A 133 5.56 -5.53 8.81
C ALA A 133 4.15 -5.88 8.29
N LEU A 134 3.64 -5.12 7.30
CA LEU A 134 2.36 -5.41 6.65
C LEU A 134 2.39 -6.73 5.87
N VAL A 135 3.45 -6.99 5.10
CA VAL A 135 3.62 -8.25 4.35
C VAL A 135 3.69 -9.45 5.30
N GLN A 136 4.43 -9.33 6.40
CA GLN A 136 4.51 -10.38 7.42
C GLN A 136 3.14 -10.61 8.09
N TYR A 137 2.41 -9.54 8.38
CA TYR A 137 1.05 -9.62 8.90
C TYR A 137 0.08 -10.30 7.94
N THR A 138 0.06 -9.94 6.65
CA THR A 138 -0.84 -10.55 5.67
C THR A 138 -0.52 -12.03 5.44
N LYS A 139 0.76 -12.39 5.41
CA LYS A 139 1.23 -13.79 5.36
C LYS A 139 0.76 -14.58 6.58
N ALA A 140 0.91 -14.02 7.78
CA ALA A 140 0.45 -14.64 9.03
C ALA A 140 -1.09 -14.80 9.07
N LYS A 141 -1.85 -13.77 8.65
CA LYS A 141 -3.32 -13.83 8.54
C LYS A 141 -3.79 -14.96 7.62
N SER A 142 -3.15 -15.10 6.45
CA SER A 142 -3.43 -16.18 5.49
C SER A 142 -3.18 -17.55 6.11
N GLN A 143 -2.05 -17.73 6.82
CA GLN A 143 -1.74 -18.98 7.52
C GLN A 143 -2.73 -19.29 8.64
N ASN A 144 -3.06 -18.31 9.48
CA ASN A 144 -4.03 -18.48 10.55
C ASN A 144 -5.40 -18.91 10.03
N SER A 145 -5.88 -18.33 8.92
CA SER A 145 -7.14 -18.75 8.31
C SER A 145 -7.13 -20.20 7.81
N ARG A 146 -5.97 -20.71 7.35
CA ARG A 146 -5.80 -22.11 6.97
C ARG A 146 -5.78 -23.02 8.20
N LEU A 147 -5.12 -22.59 9.27
CA LEU A 147 -5.10 -23.31 10.54
C LEU A 147 -6.48 -23.36 11.18
N GLU A 148 -7.25 -22.27 11.16
CA GLU A 148 -8.64 -22.23 11.65
C GLU A 148 -9.53 -23.21 10.87
N LYS A 149 -9.48 -23.17 9.53
CA LYS A 149 -10.20 -24.14 8.68
C LYS A 149 -9.79 -25.58 8.94
N PHE A 150 -8.50 -25.81 9.18
CA PHE A 150 -7.98 -27.13 9.53
C PHE A 150 -8.48 -27.59 10.91
N LEU A 151 -8.43 -26.72 11.92
CA LEU A 151 -8.91 -26.98 13.27
C LEU A 151 -10.43 -27.24 13.30
N GLU A 152 -11.22 -26.52 12.50
CA GLU A 152 -12.65 -26.80 12.30
C GLU A 152 -12.87 -28.20 11.70
N GLY A 153 -12.10 -28.56 10.68
CA GLY A 153 -12.15 -29.90 10.07
C GLY A 153 -11.73 -31.02 11.02
N VAL A 154 -10.77 -30.78 11.91
CA VAL A 154 -10.32 -31.74 12.93
C VAL A 154 -11.38 -31.87 14.04
N LYS A 155 -11.92 -30.76 14.56
CA LYS A 155 -13.01 -30.78 15.54
C LYS A 155 -14.26 -31.48 15.02
N GLY A 156 -14.60 -31.28 13.74
CA GLY A 156 -15.69 -32.00 13.08
C GLY A 156 -15.48 -33.51 13.10
N LYS A 157 -14.25 -33.98 12.84
CA LYS A 157 -13.90 -35.40 12.87
C LYS A 157 -13.88 -35.99 14.29
N GLU A 158 -13.37 -35.27 15.28
CA GLU A 158 -13.39 -35.70 16.69
C GLU A 158 -14.82 -35.81 17.24
N ALA A 159 -15.72 -34.88 16.89
CA ALA A 159 -17.13 -34.96 17.27
C ALA A 159 -17.83 -36.18 16.62
N THR A 160 -17.47 -36.50 15.38
CA THR A 160 -17.98 -37.66 14.66
C THR A 160 -17.46 -38.96 15.27
N ASP A 161 -16.17 -39.01 15.63
CA ASP A 161 -15.53 -40.18 16.26
C ASP A 161 -16.08 -40.45 17.67
N ARG A 162 -16.40 -39.39 18.42
CA ARG A 162 -17.06 -39.50 19.74
C ARG A 162 -18.50 -40.01 19.61
N SER A 163 -19.27 -39.48 18.66
CA SER A 163 -20.64 -39.97 18.38
C SER A 163 -20.65 -41.43 17.90
N LEU A 164 -19.67 -41.83 17.10
CA LEU A 164 -19.50 -43.23 16.69
C LEU A 164 -19.21 -44.12 17.89
N LYS A 165 -18.27 -43.75 18.77
CA LYS A 165 -17.96 -44.50 19.99
C LYS A 165 -19.17 -44.63 20.93
N GLU A 166 -19.94 -43.57 21.09
CA GLU A 166 -21.19 -43.58 21.88
C GLU A 166 -22.24 -44.50 21.25
N ALA A 167 -22.47 -44.41 19.93
CA ALA A 167 -23.40 -45.26 19.20
C ALA A 167 -23.01 -46.75 19.28
N PHE A 168 -21.74 -47.09 19.07
CA PHE A 168 -21.24 -48.45 19.25
C PHE A 168 -21.42 -48.93 20.70
N SER A 169 -21.12 -48.09 21.70
CA SER A 169 -21.28 -48.47 23.10
C SER A 169 -22.73 -48.78 23.51
N GLU A 170 -23.71 -48.07 22.93
CA GLU A 170 -25.14 -48.32 23.15
C GLU A 170 -25.63 -49.58 22.43
N GLU A 171 -25.09 -49.87 21.25
CA GLU A 171 -25.40 -51.09 20.48
C GLU A 171 -24.89 -52.36 21.19
N PHE A 172 -23.71 -52.31 21.81
CA PHE A 172 -23.17 -53.42 22.61
C PHE A 172 -23.89 -53.64 23.94
N LYS A 173 -24.55 -52.62 24.52
CA LYS A 173 -25.42 -52.79 25.71
C LYS A 173 -26.75 -53.48 25.40
N ARG A 174 -27.22 -53.44 24.15
CA ARG A 174 -28.53 -53.99 23.74
C ARG A 174 -28.50 -55.44 23.26
N LYS A 175 -27.33 -56.07 23.16
CA LYS A 175 -27.24 -57.48 22.75
C LYS A 175 -27.78 -58.38 23.88
N PRO A 176 -28.87 -59.15 23.67
CA PRO A 176 -29.36 -60.04 24.70
C PRO A 176 -28.30 -61.12 24.99
N ARG A 177 -28.02 -61.34 26.29
CA ARG A 177 -27.24 -62.49 26.74
C ARG A 177 -28.12 -63.73 26.52
N ASN A 178 -27.85 -64.45 25.43
CA ASN A 178 -28.32 -65.81 25.23
C ASN A 178 -27.54 -66.76 26.14
#